data_AF-A0A938MDN7-F1
#
_entry.id   AF-A0A938MDN7-F1
#
_cell.length_a   1.000
_cell.length_b   1.000
_cell.length_c   1.000
_cell.angle_alpha   90.00
_cell.angle_beta   90.00
_cell.angle_gamma   90.00
#
_symmetry.space_group_name_H-M   'P 1'
#
loop_
_entity.id
_entity.type
_entity.pdbx_description
1 polymer ?
#
loop_
_entity_poly.entity_id
_entity_poly.type
_entity_poly.pdbx_seq_one_letter_code
_entity_poly.pdbx_strand_id
1 'polypeptide(L)'
;MAKTPRERQIGEWLDRIGRSPLSPRQYLASHRVPFSLAQFYRYRAVYEREGVEGLADARARGNHRRIHIEAEDLLRWYVSTHEGLTGRDLREALKGSFGIEVTPRGLNKCLRRLGIHMERPKREEAITKRADPNAGFQLVLALAWHFGWPQATASMIAKAITQGKASKRFARPQDD
;
A
#
# COMPACT_ATOMS: atom_id res chain seq x y z
N MET A 1 11.17 6.83 -49.04
CA MET A 1 9.74 7.18 -49.11
C MET A 1 9.22 7.33 -47.69
N ALA A 2 8.76 8.53 -47.29
CA ALA A 2 8.22 8.75 -45.96
C ALA A 2 6.97 7.87 -45.76
N LYS A 3 6.93 7.07 -44.69
CA LYS A 3 5.74 6.27 -44.35
C LYS A 3 4.57 7.22 -44.14
N THR A 4 3.44 6.98 -44.79
CA THR A 4 2.22 7.75 -44.55
C THR A 4 1.86 7.69 -43.06
N PRO A 5 1.43 8.82 -42.45
CA PRO A 5 0.99 8.83 -41.06
C PRO A 5 -0.08 7.77 -40.83
N ARG A 6 0.03 7.01 -39.73
CA ARG A 6 -0.86 5.90 -39.39
C ARG A 6 -2.33 6.35 -39.40
N GLU A 7 -2.59 7.58 -39.01
CA GLU A 7 -3.89 8.23 -38.97
C GLU A 7 -4.54 8.31 -40.35
N ARG A 8 -3.76 8.68 -41.37
CA ARG A 8 -4.23 8.75 -42.76
C ARG A 8 -4.53 7.36 -43.30
N GLN A 9 -3.70 6.37 -42.97
CA GLN A 9 -3.94 4.98 -43.36
C GLN A 9 -5.25 4.46 -42.76
N ILE A 10 -5.55 4.78 -41.49
CA ILE A 10 -6.82 4.40 -40.87
C ILE A 10 -7.99 5.09 -41.57
N GLY A 11 -7.89 6.39 -41.86
CA GLY A 11 -8.92 7.13 -42.61
C GLY A 11 -9.24 6.50 -43.96
N GLU A 12 -8.20 6.16 -44.75
CA GLU A 12 -8.38 5.47 -46.04
C GLU A 12 -9.08 4.12 -45.92
N TRP A 13 -8.81 3.37 -44.84
CA TRP A 13 -9.50 2.10 -44.58
C TRP A 13 -10.97 2.32 -44.20
N LEU A 14 -11.27 3.34 -43.39
CA LEU A 14 -12.65 3.70 -43.06
C LEU A 14 -13.45 4.05 -44.32
N ASP A 15 -12.87 4.85 -45.22
CA ASP A 15 -13.50 5.23 -46.48
C ASP A 15 -13.73 4.02 -47.40
N ARG A 16 -12.73 3.12 -47.51
CA ARG A 16 -12.87 1.88 -48.30
C ARG A 16 -13.96 0.97 -47.77
N ILE A 17 -14.06 0.81 -46.45
CA ILE A 17 -15.11 0.00 -45.82
C ILE A 17 -16.47 0.68 -46.02
N GLY A 18 -16.55 2.00 -45.91
CA GLY A 18 -17.80 2.76 -46.07
C GLY A 18 -18.35 2.78 -47.50
N ARG A 19 -17.48 2.72 -48.52
CA ARG A 19 -17.88 2.62 -49.94
C ARG A 19 -18.20 1.20 -50.39
N SER A 20 -17.85 0.20 -49.59
CA SER A 20 -18.11 -1.19 -49.90
C SER A 20 -19.59 -1.53 -49.68
N PRO A 21 -20.20 -2.38 -50.53
CA PRO A 21 -21.55 -2.88 -50.32
C PRO A 21 -21.64 -3.91 -49.18
N LEU A 22 -20.51 -4.42 -48.70
CA LEU A 22 -20.44 -5.39 -47.60
C LEU A 22 -20.62 -4.71 -46.25
N SER A 23 -21.24 -5.43 -45.31
CA SER A 23 -21.22 -5.01 -43.90
C SER A 23 -19.77 -4.95 -43.37
N PRO A 24 -19.43 -4.05 -42.42
CA PRO A 24 -18.08 -3.97 -41.87
C PRO A 24 -17.56 -5.32 -41.34
N ARG A 25 -18.44 -6.13 -40.74
CA ARG A 25 -18.10 -7.47 -40.26
C ARG A 25 -17.68 -8.41 -41.41
N GLN A 26 -18.43 -8.43 -42.51
CA GLN A 26 -18.11 -9.24 -43.69
C GLN A 26 -16.88 -8.73 -44.43
N TYR A 27 -16.70 -7.42 -44.48
CA TYR A 27 -15.52 -6.81 -45.10
C TYR A 27 -14.24 -7.19 -44.35
N LEU A 28 -14.22 -7.04 -43.02
CA LEU A 28 -13.07 -7.41 -42.18
C LEU A 28 -12.80 -8.91 -42.16
N ALA A 29 -13.80 -9.75 -42.43
CA ALA A 29 -13.61 -11.19 -42.55
C ALA A 29 -12.97 -11.60 -43.89
N SER A 30 -13.24 -10.85 -44.96
CA SER A 30 -12.74 -11.13 -46.31
C SER A 30 -11.45 -10.39 -46.68
N HIS A 31 -11.11 -9.31 -45.97
CA HIS A 31 -9.96 -8.46 -46.26
C HIS A 31 -8.99 -8.38 -45.08
N ARG A 32 -7.68 -8.29 -45.37
CA ARG A 32 -6.64 -8.05 -44.36
C ARG A 32 -6.61 -6.58 -43.94
N VAL A 33 -7.45 -6.25 -42.97
CA VAL A 33 -7.53 -4.91 -42.36
C VAL A 33 -6.60 -4.85 -41.12
N PRO A 34 -5.85 -3.76 -40.90
CA PRO A 34 -4.88 -3.66 -39.79
C PRO A 34 -5.51 -3.38 -38.41
N PHE A 35 -6.82 -3.59 -38.26
CA PHE A 35 -7.55 -3.37 -37.01
C PHE A 35 -8.79 -4.25 -36.91
N SER A 36 -9.23 -4.50 -35.68
CA SER A 36 -10.40 -5.33 -35.37
C SER A 36 -11.73 -4.59 -35.57
N LEU A 37 -12.84 -5.33 -35.59
CA LEU A 37 -14.19 -4.76 -35.69
C LEU A 37 -14.50 -3.76 -34.56
N ALA A 38 -14.05 -4.04 -33.34
CA ALA A 38 -14.22 -3.11 -32.22
C ALA A 38 -13.38 -1.83 -32.40
N GLN A 39 -12.19 -1.94 -32.99
CA GLN A 39 -11.37 -0.78 -33.35
C GLN A 39 -12.02 0.02 -34.50
N PHE A 40 -12.63 -0.63 -35.49
CA PHE A 40 -13.36 0.02 -36.57
C PHE A 40 -14.44 0.98 -36.04
N TYR A 41 -15.35 0.51 -35.18
CA TYR A 41 -16.42 1.37 -34.66
C TYR A 41 -15.88 2.53 -33.82
N ARG A 42 -14.80 2.32 -33.06
CA ARG A 42 -14.14 3.41 -32.32
C ARG A 42 -13.50 4.43 -33.25
N TYR A 43 -12.77 3.99 -34.26
CA TYR A 43 -12.15 4.88 -35.24
C TYR A 43 -13.20 5.63 -36.05
N ARG A 44 -14.27 4.96 -36.46
CA ARG A 44 -15.39 5.59 -37.16
C ARG A 44 -16.03 6.71 -36.33
N ALA A 45 -16.37 6.44 -35.07
CA ALA A 45 -16.98 7.43 -34.19
C ALA A 45 -16.07 8.66 -33.96
N VAL A 46 -14.76 8.43 -33.81
CA VAL A 46 -13.78 9.53 -33.65
C VAL A 46 -13.58 10.29 -34.96
N TYR A 47 -13.50 9.59 -36.08
CA TYR A 47 -13.33 10.18 -37.41
C TYR A 47 -14.53 11.05 -37.81
N GLU A 48 -15.76 10.61 -37.51
CA GLU A 48 -16.97 11.39 -37.75
C GLU A 48 -17.03 12.67 -36.88
N ARG A 49 -16.41 12.67 -35.69
CA ARG A 49 -16.41 13.82 -34.76
C ARG A 49 -15.28 14.81 -35.02
N GLU A 50 -14.07 14.30 -35.28
CA GLU A 50 -12.81 15.07 -35.23
C GLU A 50 -11.97 14.91 -36.51
N GLY A 51 -12.46 14.17 -37.50
CA GLY A 51 -11.74 13.89 -38.75
C GLY A 51 -10.47 13.07 -38.54
N VAL A 52 -9.53 13.18 -39.50
CA VAL A 52 -8.24 12.46 -39.46
C VAL A 52 -7.42 12.84 -38.23
N GLU A 53 -7.51 14.09 -37.77
CA GLU A 53 -6.73 14.60 -36.63
C GLU A 53 -7.10 13.93 -35.30
N GLY A 54 -8.36 13.50 -35.14
CA GLY A 54 -8.82 12.74 -33.97
C GLY A 54 -8.28 11.31 -33.91
N LEU A 55 -7.85 10.75 -35.05
CA LEU A 55 -7.26 9.40 -35.10
C LEU A 55 -5.81 9.36 -34.61
N ALA A 56 -5.19 10.53 -34.37
CA ALA A 56 -3.85 10.64 -33.81
C ALA A 56 -3.77 9.99 -32.44
N ASP A 57 -2.61 9.41 -32.11
CA ASP A 57 -2.42 8.78 -30.82
C ASP A 57 -2.53 9.81 -29.68
N ALA A 58 -3.68 9.79 -29.01
CA ALA A 58 -3.94 10.64 -27.86
C ALA A 58 -3.07 10.30 -26.63
N ARG A 59 -2.29 9.20 -26.65
CA ARG A 59 -1.29 8.93 -25.60
C ARG A 59 -0.25 10.04 -25.48
N ALA A 60 0.05 10.74 -26.59
CA ALA A 60 0.89 11.93 -26.58
C ALA A 60 0.23 13.14 -25.88
N ARG A 61 -1.12 13.17 -25.82
CA ARG A 61 -1.92 14.26 -25.27
C ARG A 61 -2.34 14.09 -23.82
N GLY A 62 -2.03 12.97 -23.16
CA GLY A 62 -2.52 12.83 -21.79
C GLY A 62 -2.40 11.46 -21.13
N ASN A 63 -1.17 11.00 -20.91
CA ASN A 63 -0.90 10.46 -19.59
C ASN A 63 -0.56 11.67 -18.72
N HIS A 64 -1.57 12.40 -18.22
CA HIS A 64 -1.39 13.50 -17.27
C HIS A 64 -0.77 12.89 -16.02
N ARG A 65 0.57 12.76 -16.01
CA ARG A 65 1.28 12.29 -14.84
C ARG A 65 0.96 13.31 -13.76
N ARG A 66 0.30 12.87 -12.69
CA ARG A 66 0.03 13.73 -11.52
C ARG A 66 1.31 14.31 -10.94
N ILE A 67 2.45 13.67 -11.17
CA ILE A 67 3.79 14.13 -10.78
C ILE A 67 4.60 14.35 -12.07
N HIS A 68 4.96 15.60 -12.34
CA HIS A 68 5.78 16.01 -13.48
C HIS A 68 7.28 15.91 -13.14
N ILE A 69 8.15 16.18 -14.13
CA ILE A 69 9.60 15.94 -14.02
C ILE A 69 10.26 16.73 -12.88
N GLU A 70 9.95 18.02 -12.72
CA GLU A 70 10.54 18.82 -11.63
C GLU A 70 10.17 18.28 -10.24
N ALA A 71 8.93 17.80 -10.08
CA ALA A 71 8.50 17.13 -8.86
C ALA A 71 9.16 15.76 -8.65
N GLU A 72 9.52 15.05 -9.72
CA GLU A 72 10.33 13.82 -9.64
C GLU A 72 11.77 14.13 -9.18
N ASP A 73 12.36 15.22 -9.64
CA ASP A 73 13.70 15.66 -9.25
C ASP A 73 13.75 16.10 -7.78
N LEU A 74 12.72 16.83 -7.32
CA LEU A 74 12.55 17.11 -5.89
C LEU A 74 12.53 15.82 -5.09
N LEU A 75 11.74 14.82 -5.49
CA LEU A 75 11.66 13.55 -4.76
C LEU A 75 13.02 12.83 -4.69
N ARG A 76 13.80 12.84 -5.77
CA ARG A 76 15.16 12.26 -5.77
C ARG A 76 16.06 12.98 -4.77
N TRP A 77 16.10 14.31 -4.86
CA TRP A 77 16.91 15.13 -3.96
C TRP A 77 16.48 14.98 -2.49
N TYR A 78 15.18 14.95 -2.24
CA TYR A 78 14.65 14.85 -0.88
C TYR A 78 15.07 13.53 -0.23
N VAL A 79 14.95 12.42 -0.97
CA VAL A 79 15.32 11.08 -0.53
C VAL A 79 16.83 10.90 -0.40
N SER A 80 17.65 11.56 -1.24
CA SER A 80 19.11 11.48 -1.10
C SER A 80 19.66 12.29 0.08
N THR A 81 18.92 13.29 0.55
CA THR A 81 19.41 14.25 1.55
C THR A 81 18.92 13.94 2.96
N HIS A 82 17.82 13.19 3.12
CA HIS A 82 17.23 12.88 4.42
C HIS A 82 17.05 11.37 4.61
N GLU A 83 17.59 10.85 5.70
CA GLU A 83 17.36 9.47 6.14
C GLU A 83 16.05 9.36 6.93
N GLY A 84 15.40 8.18 6.91
CA GLY A 84 14.21 7.90 7.72
C GLY A 84 12.90 8.54 7.26
N LEU A 85 12.85 9.10 6.04
CA LEU A 85 11.64 9.72 5.49
C LEU A 85 10.47 8.76 5.42
N THR A 86 9.27 9.28 5.70
CA THR A 86 8.02 8.55 5.49
C THR A 86 7.33 8.97 4.19
N GLY A 87 6.47 8.10 3.66
CA GLY A 87 5.61 8.45 2.53
C GLY A 87 4.58 9.56 2.84
N ARG A 88 4.44 10.00 4.10
CA ARG A 88 3.66 11.18 4.45
C ARG A 88 4.47 12.44 4.14
N ASP A 89 5.72 12.49 4.58
CA ASP A 89 6.61 13.65 4.44
C ASP A 89 6.82 13.99 2.96
N LEU A 90 7.02 12.97 2.12
CA LEU A 90 7.15 13.15 0.66
C LEU A 90 5.88 13.72 0.02
N ARG A 91 4.69 13.34 0.49
CA ARG A 91 3.43 13.90 -0.02
C ARG A 91 3.24 15.34 0.42
N GLU A 92 3.68 15.68 1.63
CA GLU A 92 3.64 17.02 2.16
C GLU A 92 4.62 17.93 1.42
N ALA A 93 5.83 17.47 1.13
CA ALA A 93 6.81 18.18 0.31
C ALA A 93 6.29 18.44 -1.12
N LEU A 94 5.63 17.46 -1.74
CA LEU A 94 4.98 17.61 -3.05
C LEU A 94 3.82 18.61 -3.02
N LYS A 95 3.01 18.59 -1.97
CA LYS A 95 1.91 19.54 -1.79
C LYS A 95 2.43 20.95 -1.54
N GLY A 96 3.44 21.12 -0.70
CA GLY A 96 4.03 22.42 -0.37
C GLY A 96 4.78 23.07 -1.53
N SER A 97 5.55 22.27 -2.28
CA SER A 97 6.41 22.82 -3.35
C SER A 97 5.69 22.99 -4.68
N PHE A 98 4.73 22.10 -4.99
CA PHE A 98 4.11 22.03 -6.32
C PHE A 98 2.57 22.00 -6.29
N GLY A 99 1.93 22.05 -5.11
CA GLY A 99 0.48 21.93 -5.00
C GLY A 99 -0.06 20.55 -5.39
N ILE A 100 0.79 19.53 -5.46
CA ILE A 100 0.40 18.21 -5.97
C ILE A 100 -0.12 17.34 -4.82
N GLU A 101 -1.41 17.00 -4.87
CA GLU A 101 -1.98 15.98 -3.99
C GLU A 101 -1.90 14.58 -4.60
N VAL A 102 -1.11 13.72 -3.96
CA VAL A 102 -0.88 12.34 -4.42
C VAL A 102 -1.40 11.34 -3.39
N THR A 103 -2.10 10.31 -3.86
CA THR A 103 -2.46 9.17 -3.02
C THR A 103 -1.21 8.36 -2.64
N PRO A 104 -1.20 7.64 -1.50
CA PRO A 104 -0.06 6.79 -1.13
C PRO A 104 0.34 5.78 -2.22
N ARG A 105 -0.66 5.20 -2.90
CA ARG A 105 -0.45 4.29 -4.04
C ARG A 105 0.16 5.00 -5.25
N GLY A 106 -0.27 6.23 -5.53
CA GLY A 106 0.28 7.06 -6.60
C GLY A 106 1.75 7.42 -6.35
N LEU A 107 2.08 7.79 -5.12
CA LEU A 107 3.45 8.09 -4.70
C LEU A 107 4.33 6.84 -4.83
N ASN A 108 3.92 5.69 -4.29
CA ASN A 108 4.69 4.45 -4.39
C ASN A 108 4.93 4.01 -5.84
N LYS A 109 3.95 4.20 -6.72
CA LYS A 109 4.12 3.92 -8.16
C LYS A 109 5.15 4.85 -8.80
N CYS A 110 5.17 6.12 -8.38
CA CYS A 110 6.17 7.09 -8.83
C CYS A 110 7.57 6.72 -8.32
N LEU A 111 7.73 6.49 -7.02
CA LEU A 111 9.01 6.13 -6.39
C LEU A 111 9.62 4.87 -7.02
N ARG A 112 8.80 3.83 -7.22
CA ARG A 112 9.25 2.60 -7.90
C ARG A 112 9.72 2.86 -9.33
N ARG A 113 9.06 3.76 -10.06
CA ARG A 113 9.49 4.16 -11.42
C ARG A 113 10.81 4.93 -11.39
N LEU A 114 11.05 5.72 -10.33
CA LEU A 114 12.30 6.44 -10.11
C LEU A 114 13.44 5.56 -9.58
N GLY A 115 13.20 4.26 -9.34
CA GLY A 115 14.18 3.36 -8.73
C GLY A 115 14.40 3.63 -7.23
N ILE A 116 13.54 4.44 -6.60
CA ILE A 116 13.66 4.80 -5.20
C ILE A 116 12.97 3.72 -4.36
N HIS A 117 13.75 3.01 -3.57
CA HIS A 117 13.29 2.05 -2.59
C HIS A 117 13.28 2.73 -1.22
N MET A 118 12.09 3.16 -0.77
CA MET A 118 11.94 3.54 0.62
C MET A 118 12.02 2.28 1.46
N GLU A 119 13.01 2.21 2.35
CA GLU A 119 12.97 1.22 3.41
C GLU A 119 11.65 1.41 4.15
N ARG A 120 10.86 0.34 4.25
CA ARG A 120 9.73 0.38 5.17
C ARG A 120 10.34 0.66 6.53
N PRO A 121 9.84 1.66 7.29
CA PRO A 121 10.22 1.76 8.69
C PRO A 121 10.00 0.36 9.25
N LYS A 122 11.06 -0.23 9.82
CA LYS A 122 10.95 -1.48 10.57
C LYS A 122 9.72 -1.27 11.43
N ARG A 123 8.65 -2.00 11.13
CA ARG A 123 7.50 -2.05 12.01
C ARG A 123 8.16 -2.44 13.31
N GLU A 124 8.26 -1.53 14.29
CA GLU A 124 8.51 -1.93 15.66
C GLU A 124 7.56 -3.09 15.83
N GLU A 125 8.13 -4.30 15.91
CA GLU A 125 7.40 -5.54 15.76
C GLU A 125 6.21 -5.37 16.65
N ALA A 126 5.02 -5.19 16.05
CA ALA A 126 3.88 -4.64 16.76
C ALA A 126 3.72 -5.56 17.94
N ILE A 127 4.16 -5.10 19.14
CA ILE A 127 4.61 -5.97 20.22
C ILE A 127 3.57 -7.02 20.24
N THR A 128 3.91 -8.24 19.78
CA THR A 128 2.90 -9.26 19.65
C THR A 128 2.37 -9.31 21.06
N LYS A 129 1.12 -8.86 21.25
CA LYS A 129 0.41 -9.04 22.50
C LYS A 129 0.21 -10.54 22.54
N ARG A 130 1.28 -11.30 22.76
CA ARG A 130 1.23 -12.52 23.53
C ARG A 130 0.58 -12.00 24.78
N ALA A 131 -0.73 -12.21 24.88
CA ALA A 131 -1.42 -12.12 26.13
C ALA A 131 -0.50 -12.89 27.08
N ASP A 132 0.08 -12.18 28.05
CA ASP A 132 0.88 -12.83 29.08
C ASP A 132 0.00 -13.99 29.55
N PRO A 133 0.46 -15.26 29.44
CA PRO A 133 -0.34 -16.40 29.84
C PRO A 133 -0.83 -16.27 31.29
N ASN A 134 -0.21 -15.39 32.08
CA ASN A 134 -0.56 -15.08 33.45
C ASN A 134 -1.23 -13.71 33.65
N ALA A 135 -1.67 -13.02 32.59
CA ALA A 135 -2.33 -11.72 32.69
C ALA A 135 -3.55 -11.75 33.64
N GLY A 136 -4.31 -12.85 33.64
CA GLY A 136 -5.41 -13.06 34.58
C GLY A 136 -4.96 -13.17 36.04
N PHE A 137 -3.79 -13.75 36.30
CA PHE A 137 -3.23 -13.87 37.65
C PHE A 137 -2.71 -12.54 38.20
N GLN A 138 -2.25 -11.62 37.34
CA GLN A 138 -1.77 -10.31 37.78
C GLN A 138 -2.89 -9.51 38.49
N LEU A 139 -4.13 -9.61 38.00
CA LEU A 139 -5.28 -8.98 38.63
C LEU A 139 -5.58 -9.59 40.01
N VAL A 140 -5.52 -10.92 40.11
CA VAL A 140 -5.69 -11.64 41.39
C VAL A 140 -4.60 -11.25 42.40
N LEU A 141 -3.35 -11.18 41.96
CA LEU A 141 -2.22 -10.73 42.78
C LEU A 141 -2.41 -9.29 43.26
N ALA A 142 -2.81 -8.37 42.36
CA ALA A 142 -3.04 -6.98 42.71
C ALA A 142 -4.15 -6.84 43.78
N LEU A 143 -5.25 -7.59 43.64
CA LEU A 143 -6.33 -7.62 44.62
C LEU A 143 -5.86 -8.21 45.96
N ALA A 144 -5.14 -9.33 45.95
CA ALA A 144 -4.61 -9.95 47.17
C ALA A 144 -3.68 -8.98 47.93
N TRP A 145 -2.85 -8.23 47.20
CA TRP A 145 -2.02 -7.16 47.78
C TRP A 145 -2.85 -6.01 48.34
N HIS A 146 -3.87 -5.54 47.61
CA HIS A 146 -4.74 -4.46 48.07
C HIS A 146 -5.47 -4.82 49.37
N PHE A 147 -5.94 -6.06 49.49
CA PHE A 147 -6.59 -6.56 50.70
C PHE A 147 -5.62 -7.02 51.79
N GLY A 148 -4.30 -6.87 51.59
CA GLY A 148 -3.28 -7.20 52.58
C GLY A 148 -3.14 -8.69 52.90
N TRP A 149 -3.57 -9.56 51.98
CA TRP A 149 -3.51 -11.01 52.18
C TRP A 149 -2.09 -11.52 52.43
N PRO A 150 -1.05 -11.10 51.68
CA PRO A 150 0.32 -11.54 51.95
C PRO A 150 0.77 -11.26 53.39
N GLN A 151 0.44 -10.09 53.92
CA GLN A 151 0.81 -9.67 55.28
C GLN A 151 0.05 -10.47 56.34
N ALA A 152 -1.24 -10.72 56.11
CA ALA A 152 -2.07 -11.56 56.99
C ALA A 152 -1.56 -13.02 57.00
N THR A 153 -1.28 -13.58 55.83
CA THR A 153 -0.74 -14.95 55.69
C THR A 153 0.63 -15.06 56.34
N ALA A 154 1.54 -14.10 56.12
CA ALA A 154 2.85 -14.09 56.76
C ALA A 154 2.74 -14.05 58.30
N SER A 155 1.83 -13.22 58.82
CA SER A 155 1.59 -13.11 60.27
C SER A 155 1.04 -14.42 60.86
N MET A 156 0.14 -15.10 60.14
CA MET A 156 -0.37 -16.41 60.54
C MET A 156 0.71 -17.48 60.57
N ILE A 157 1.53 -17.55 59.52
CA ILE A 157 2.66 -18.50 59.44
C ILE A 157 3.65 -18.24 60.58
N ALA A 158 4.01 -16.99 60.82
CA ALA A 158 4.92 -16.63 61.91
C ALA A 158 4.37 -17.05 63.29
N LYS A 159 3.07 -16.82 63.54
CA LYS A 159 2.39 -17.28 64.76
C LYS A 159 2.39 -18.79 64.88
N ALA A 160 2.06 -19.52 63.82
CA ALA A 160 2.05 -20.98 63.81
C ALA A 160 3.46 -21.56 64.07
N ILE A 161 4.50 -20.99 63.45
CA ILE A 161 5.90 -21.37 63.71
C ILE A 161 6.26 -21.15 65.17
N THR A 162 5.90 -19.98 65.73
CA THR A 162 6.20 -19.63 67.12
C THR A 162 5.51 -20.59 68.10
N GLN A 163 4.23 -20.87 67.87
CA GLN A 163 3.46 -21.83 68.67
C GLN A 163 4.01 -23.26 68.56
N GLY A 164 4.40 -23.70 67.37
CA GLY A 164 4.97 -25.03 67.18
C GLY A 164 6.35 -25.18 67.82
N LYS A 165 7.16 -24.11 67.87
CA LYS A 165 8.43 -24.07 68.63
C LYS A 165 8.17 -24.15 70.14
N ALA A 166 7.24 -23.34 70.65
CA ALA A 166 6.89 -23.32 72.08
C ALA A 166 6.30 -24.65 72.56
N SER A 167 5.50 -25.32 71.73
CA SER A 167 4.93 -26.64 72.01
C SER A 167 5.86 -27.82 71.73
N LYS A 168 7.13 -27.56 71.38
CA LYS A 168 8.14 -28.56 70.97
C LYS A 168 7.68 -29.49 69.83
N ARG A 169 6.64 -29.14 69.08
CA ARG A 169 6.14 -29.91 67.91
C ARG A 169 7.18 -30.01 66.78
N PHE A 170 8.14 -29.10 66.75
CA PHE A 170 9.26 -29.12 65.80
C PHE A 170 10.57 -29.64 66.41
N ALA A 171 10.57 -30.08 67.68
CA ALA A 171 11.74 -30.74 68.25
C ALA A 171 11.91 -32.11 67.59
N ARG A 172 13.14 -32.45 67.19
CA ARG A 172 13.45 -33.81 66.75
C ARG A 172 13.24 -34.79 67.93
N PRO A 173 12.77 -36.02 67.67
CA PRO A 173 12.79 -37.05 68.71
C PRO A 173 14.22 -37.19 69.23
N GLN A 174 14.38 -37.25 70.56
CA GLN A 174 15.67 -37.60 71.15
C GLN A 174 15.87 -39.09 70.88
N ASP A 175 16.90 -39.41 70.10
CA ASP A 175 17.37 -40.78 69.93
C ASP A 175 18.09 -41.17 71.22
N ASP A 176 17.45 -42.04 72.03
CA ASP A 176 18.07 -42.78 73.13
C ASP A 176 18.71 -44.08 72.59
#